data_AF-A0A7J5Z2A7-F1
#
_entry.id   AF-A0A7J5Z2A7-F1
#
_cell.length_a   1.000
_cell.length_b   1.000
_cell.length_c   1.000
_cell.angle_alpha   90.00
_cell.angle_beta   90.00
_cell.angle_gamma   90.00
#
_symmetry.space_group_name_H-M   'P 1'
#
loop_
_entity.id
_entity.type
_entity.pdbx_description
1 polymer ?
#
loop_
_entity_poly.entity_id
_entity_poly.type
_entity_poly.pdbx_seq_one_letter_code
_entity_poly.pdbx_strand_id
1 'polypeptide(L)'
;MDVLQKLLSALHHHLQDNASGERHERSPVCINQPQQVALTMRIHCKVVVIAVCFGVFLLLYFLGGNAADDPLKPRNIVGRPLTKRKRAEDVMHLAVVACGNRLDETLTMVKSALLFSLKRIMFHIFAEDPLAPQFEKRLNQWPHSISSKFQYRIYPITFSVGNADEWKKLFKPCAAQRLFLPVILKDVDSLLYVDTDVLPFNSTQLAAMAPEHEVPKIGWYSRFARHPFYGVTGVNSGVMLMNLTRIRSTLFKNSMIPSGLSWEDILHPLYQKYKNHITWGDQDLLNIIFHYNPECLFIFPCQWNYRPDHCMYGSNCKGAEKEGVSILHGNRGVYHDDKQPAFKVVYDAICDFPFEDNMFQSLFYPIQTKFLDTVNTLCGRIPQVFLKQIEKTMRKAFDEKVVRH
;
A
#
# COMPACT_ATOMS: atom_id res chain seq x y z
N MET A 1 0.11 17.83 30.78
CA MET A 1 0.58 19.23 30.90
C MET A 1 2.11 19.39 30.92
N ASP A 2 2.91 18.33 30.74
CA ASP A 2 4.37 18.37 30.97
C ASP A 2 5.23 18.36 29.69
N VAL A 3 4.59 18.46 28.52
CA VAL A 3 5.25 18.47 27.19
C VAL A 3 5.43 19.90 26.67
N LEU A 4 4.52 20.81 27.01
CA LEU A 4 4.56 22.21 26.59
C LEU A 4 5.69 22.99 27.29
N GLN A 5 6.03 22.61 28.52
CA GLN A 5 7.08 23.25 29.32
C GLN A 5 8.50 22.82 28.91
N LYS A 6 8.65 21.62 28.32
CA LYS A 6 9.91 21.14 27.73
C LYS A 6 10.19 21.71 26.33
N LEU A 7 9.15 22.11 25.60
CA LEU A 7 9.27 22.79 24.30
C LEU A 7 9.70 24.26 24.42
N LEU A 8 9.29 24.93 25.51
CA LEU A 8 9.66 26.33 25.76
C LEU A 8 11.10 26.50 26.28
N SER A 9 11.66 25.52 27.01
CA SER A 9 13.06 25.57 27.46
C SER A 9 14.05 25.28 26.32
N ALA A 10 13.68 24.44 25.35
CA ALA A 10 14.51 24.15 24.18
C ALA A 10 14.60 25.35 23.19
N LEU A 11 13.56 26.19 23.11
CA LEU A 11 13.57 27.39 22.27
C LEU A 11 14.43 28.53 22.86
N HIS A 12 14.62 28.57 24.18
CA HIS A 12 15.41 29.61 24.84
C HIS A 12 16.93 29.38 24.65
N HIS A 13 17.37 28.11 24.62
CA HIS A 13 18.78 27.78 24.37
C HIS A 13 19.22 28.04 22.93
N HIS A 14 18.33 27.91 21.94
CA HIS A 14 18.71 28.06 20.54
C HIS A 14 18.87 29.52 20.07
N LEU A 15 18.39 30.49 20.86
CA LEU A 15 18.48 31.93 20.56
C LEU A 15 19.66 32.64 21.25
N GLN A 16 20.45 31.96 22.09
CA GLN A 16 21.64 32.52 22.73
C GLN A 16 22.97 32.13 22.05
N ASP A 17 22.99 31.11 21.19
CA ASP A 17 24.23 30.60 20.58
C ASP A 17 24.63 31.26 19.23
N ASN A 18 23.88 32.24 18.74
CA ASN A 18 24.21 32.99 17.50
C ASN A 18 24.84 34.36 17.73
N ALA A 19 25.43 34.61 18.89
CA ALA A 19 26.09 35.88 19.21
C ALA A 19 27.43 35.70 19.92
N SER A 20 28.38 34.96 19.32
CA SER A 20 29.81 35.18 19.61
C SER A 20 30.70 34.59 18.53
N GLY A 21 31.33 35.45 17.73
CA GLY A 21 32.33 35.02 16.76
C GLY A 21 32.66 36.12 15.76
N GLU A 22 33.51 37.07 16.16
CA GLU A 22 34.61 37.61 15.34
C GLU A 22 35.29 38.78 16.09
N ARG A 23 36.61 38.70 16.19
CA ARG A 23 37.47 39.73 16.78
C ARG A 23 38.66 39.90 15.83
N HIS A 24 38.73 41.01 15.09
CA HIS A 24 40.02 41.63 14.73
C HIS A 24 39.87 43.11 14.31
N GLU A 25 40.80 43.89 14.87
CA GLU A 25 41.37 45.17 14.45
C GLU A 25 40.68 46.54 14.66
N ARG A 26 41.57 47.50 14.96
CA ARG A 26 41.36 48.81 15.60
C ARG A 26 41.19 49.93 14.57
N SER A 27 40.34 50.92 14.86
CA SER A 27 40.70 52.34 15.10
C SER A 27 39.45 53.25 15.16
N PRO A 28 39.50 54.44 15.81
CA PRO A 28 38.32 55.11 16.36
C PRO A 28 37.91 56.37 15.57
N VAL A 29 36.60 56.62 15.44
CA VAL A 29 36.06 57.99 15.21
C VAL A 29 34.71 58.12 15.93
N CYS A 30 34.53 59.25 16.61
CA CYS A 30 33.38 59.61 17.43
C CYS A 30 32.18 60.17 16.61
N ILE A 31 31.03 60.26 17.30
CA ILE A 31 29.97 61.30 17.26
C ILE A 31 28.56 60.91 16.69
N ASN A 32 27.58 60.98 17.62
CA ASN A 32 26.14 61.32 17.56
C ASN A 32 25.01 60.32 17.21
N GLN A 33 24.15 60.08 18.21
CA GLN A 33 22.73 59.66 18.17
C GLN A 33 21.86 60.69 17.39
N PRO A 34 20.79 60.29 16.65
CA PRO A 34 19.51 59.92 17.28
C PRO A 34 18.65 58.91 16.48
N GLN A 35 18.59 57.63 16.89
CA GLN A 35 17.64 56.66 16.27
C GLN A 35 16.86 55.78 17.27
N GLN A 36 17.04 55.96 18.57
CA GLN A 36 16.44 55.05 19.57
C GLN A 36 15.00 55.38 20.00
N VAL A 37 14.46 56.57 19.68
CA VAL A 37 13.10 56.95 20.13
C VAL A 37 12.00 56.48 19.16
N ALA A 38 12.31 56.31 17.87
CA ALA A 38 11.34 55.92 16.85
C ALA A 38 10.99 54.41 16.86
N LEU A 39 11.88 53.56 17.39
CA LEU A 39 11.71 52.10 17.39
C LEU A 39 10.79 51.63 18.54
N THR A 40 10.89 52.27 19.71
CA THR A 40 10.09 51.94 20.91
C THR A 40 8.60 52.29 20.72
N MET A 41 8.29 53.41 20.08
CA MET A 41 6.89 53.79 19.77
C MET A 41 6.21 52.82 18.80
N ARG A 42 6.93 52.25 17.82
CA ARG A 42 6.36 51.30 16.84
C ARG A 42 6.04 49.93 17.45
N ILE A 43 6.75 49.53 18.50
CA ILE A 43 6.52 48.26 19.20
C ILE A 43 5.31 48.38 20.14
N HIS A 44 5.21 49.46 20.91
CA HIS A 44 4.06 49.71 21.78
C HIS A 44 2.75 49.83 20.98
N CYS A 45 2.76 50.47 19.81
CA CYS A 45 1.56 50.55 18.96
C CYS A 45 1.09 49.19 18.45
N LYS A 46 2.01 48.27 18.10
CA LYS A 46 1.68 46.92 17.62
C LYS A 46 1.13 46.02 18.74
N VAL A 47 1.67 46.12 19.95
CA VAL A 47 1.20 45.36 21.11
C VAL A 47 -0.22 45.80 21.53
N VAL A 48 -0.50 47.11 21.50
CA VAL A 48 -1.84 47.64 21.80
C VAL A 48 -2.88 47.17 20.78
N VAL A 49 -2.54 47.17 19.48
CA VAL A 49 -3.46 46.68 18.44
C VAL A 49 -3.79 45.19 18.64
N ILE A 50 -2.79 44.36 18.95
CA ILE A 50 -3.01 42.92 19.19
C ILE A 50 -3.90 42.73 20.43
N ALA A 51 -3.66 43.47 21.52
CA ALA A 51 -4.46 43.37 22.74
C ALA A 51 -5.93 43.78 22.51
N VAL A 52 -6.17 44.83 21.73
CA VAL A 52 -7.54 45.25 21.37
C VAL A 52 -8.23 44.22 20.49
N CYS A 53 -7.54 43.65 19.48
CA CYS A 53 -8.10 42.60 18.64
C CYS A 53 -8.46 41.34 19.43
N PHE A 54 -7.62 40.94 20.40
CA PHE A 54 -7.90 39.79 21.26
C PHE A 54 -9.08 40.05 22.21
N GLY A 55 -9.19 41.27 22.74
CA GLY A 55 -10.32 41.69 23.57
C GLY A 55 -11.64 41.67 22.81
N VAL A 56 -11.67 42.17 21.56
CA VAL A 56 -12.86 42.12 20.70
C VAL A 56 -13.25 40.69 20.35
N PHE A 57 -12.28 39.81 20.05
CA PHE A 57 -12.54 38.40 19.77
C PHE A 57 -13.17 37.68 20.96
N LEU A 58 -12.66 37.92 22.18
CA LEU A 58 -13.25 37.37 23.39
C LEU A 58 -14.64 37.94 23.65
N LEU A 59 -14.86 39.25 23.43
CA LEU A 59 -16.18 39.87 23.58
C LEU A 59 -17.22 39.25 22.64
N LEU A 60 -16.84 38.99 21.37
CA LEU A 60 -17.70 38.32 20.40
C LEU A 60 -17.95 36.84 20.75
N TYR A 61 -16.95 36.16 21.32
CA TYR A 61 -17.10 34.78 21.80
C TYR A 61 -18.10 34.71 22.98
N PHE A 62 -18.03 35.66 23.91
CA PHE A 62 -18.93 35.71 25.08
C PHE A 62 -20.32 36.31 24.78
N LEU A 63 -20.46 37.17 23.76
CA LEU A 63 -21.76 37.73 23.32
C LEU A 63 -22.46 36.88 22.25
N GLY A 64 -21.72 36.06 21.50
CA GLY A 64 -22.25 35.20 20.42
C GLY A 64 -22.61 33.77 20.84
N GLY A 65 -22.34 33.39 22.09
CA GLY A 65 -22.59 32.05 22.61
C GLY A 65 -23.73 32.01 23.62
N ASN A 66 -24.99 32.10 23.15
CA ASN A 66 -26.18 31.58 23.84
C ASN A 66 -27.41 31.71 22.92
N ALA A 67 -27.61 30.73 22.05
CA ALA A 67 -28.92 30.40 21.50
C ALA A 67 -29.22 28.94 21.90
N ALA A 68 -29.92 28.79 23.02
CA ALA A 68 -30.53 27.55 23.42
C ALA A 68 -31.86 27.42 22.67
N ASP A 69 -31.97 26.44 21.76
CA ASP A 69 -33.26 26.09 21.15
C ASP A 69 -34.06 25.22 22.13
N ASP A 70 -35.26 25.69 22.47
CA ASP A 70 -36.26 24.98 23.29
C ASP A 70 -36.78 23.69 22.62
N PRO A 71 -37.21 22.68 23.40
CA PRO A 71 -37.67 21.40 22.85
C PRO A 71 -39.10 21.49 22.27
N LEU A 72 -39.21 21.22 20.97
CA LEU A 72 -40.49 21.03 20.28
C LEU A 72 -41.16 19.70 20.70
N LYS A 73 -42.44 19.80 21.08
CA LYS A 73 -43.36 18.68 21.43
C LYS A 73 -43.40 17.57 20.36
N PRO A 74 -43.53 16.29 20.75
CA PRO A 74 -43.67 15.19 19.79
C PRO A 74 -45.07 15.17 19.16
N ARG A 75 -45.11 15.27 17.83
CA ARG A 75 -46.30 15.02 17.01
C ARG A 75 -46.24 13.56 16.55
N ASN A 76 -47.23 12.76 16.95
CA ASN A 76 -47.36 11.36 16.57
C ASN A 76 -47.40 11.19 15.05
N ILE A 77 -46.32 10.67 14.46
CA ILE A 77 -46.31 10.15 13.09
C ILE A 77 -45.94 8.68 13.20
N VAL A 78 -46.90 7.85 12.80
CA VAL A 78 -46.82 6.39 12.72
C VAL A 78 -45.57 5.99 11.92
N GLY A 79 -44.66 5.28 12.59
CA GLY A 79 -43.37 4.90 12.04
C GLY A 79 -43.50 3.92 10.88
N ARG A 80 -43.00 4.32 9.70
CA ARG A 80 -42.53 3.37 8.69
C ARG A 80 -41.17 2.85 9.16
N PRO A 81 -40.89 1.54 9.18
CA PRO A 81 -39.61 1.05 9.65
C PRO A 81 -38.51 1.58 8.72
N LEU A 82 -37.70 2.51 9.23
CA LEU A 82 -36.40 2.79 8.66
C LEU A 82 -35.59 1.51 8.86
N THR A 83 -35.50 0.71 7.81
CA THR A 83 -34.52 -0.35 7.72
C THR A 83 -33.17 0.29 7.98
N LYS A 84 -32.62 0.07 9.19
CA LYS A 84 -31.19 0.28 9.44
C LYS A 84 -30.48 -0.55 8.38
N ARG A 85 -30.04 0.12 7.31
CA ARG A 85 -29.14 -0.47 6.33
C ARG A 85 -27.93 -0.89 7.16
N LYS A 86 -27.83 -2.19 7.45
CA LYS A 86 -26.68 -2.78 8.14
C LYS A 86 -25.49 -2.23 7.38
N ARG A 87 -24.64 -1.41 8.03
CA ARG A 87 -23.38 -0.97 7.43
C ARG A 87 -22.72 -2.28 6.98
N ALA A 88 -22.52 -2.45 5.67
CA ALA A 88 -21.83 -3.64 5.18
C ALA A 88 -20.56 -3.77 6.01
N GLU A 89 -20.32 -4.93 6.62
CA GLU A 89 -19.05 -5.17 7.29
C GLU A 89 -17.95 -4.80 6.29
N ASP A 90 -17.02 -3.94 6.69
CA ASP A 90 -15.90 -3.50 5.87
C ASP A 90 -14.90 -4.66 5.73
N VAL A 91 -15.29 -5.66 4.93
CA VAL A 91 -14.54 -6.87 4.64
C VAL A 91 -13.53 -6.56 3.54
N MET A 92 -12.26 -6.89 3.78
CA MET A 92 -11.22 -6.76 2.78
C MET A 92 -11.28 -7.95 1.82
N HIS A 93 -11.36 -7.70 0.51
CA HIS A 93 -11.35 -8.76 -0.50
C HIS A 93 -9.94 -8.95 -1.06
N LEU A 94 -9.39 -10.15 -0.95
CA LEU A 94 -8.08 -10.53 -1.47
C LEU A 94 -8.23 -11.64 -2.50
N ALA A 95 -7.68 -11.46 -3.71
CA ALA A 95 -7.60 -12.53 -4.70
C ALA A 95 -6.18 -13.06 -4.86
N VAL A 96 -6.09 -14.37 -5.11
CA VAL A 96 -4.84 -15.06 -5.44
C VAL A 96 -5.10 -16.13 -6.48
N VAL A 97 -4.08 -16.42 -7.28
CA VAL A 97 -4.12 -17.48 -8.30
C VAL A 97 -3.02 -18.50 -7.99
N ALA A 98 -3.37 -19.78 -7.95
CA ALA A 98 -2.46 -20.86 -7.60
C ALA A 98 -2.55 -22.00 -8.61
N CYS A 99 -1.43 -22.33 -9.25
CA CYS A 99 -1.32 -23.43 -10.23
C CYS A 99 -0.05 -24.24 -10.02
N GLY A 100 -0.04 -25.50 -10.45
CA GLY A 100 1.07 -26.41 -10.22
C GLY A 100 1.37 -26.62 -8.74
N ASN A 101 2.62 -26.40 -8.34
CA ASN A 101 3.11 -26.65 -6.96
C ASN A 101 2.98 -25.45 -6.01
N ARG A 102 2.10 -24.48 -6.31
CA ARG A 102 1.99 -23.21 -5.57
C ARG A 102 1.07 -23.27 -4.34
N LEU A 103 0.68 -24.46 -3.88
CA LEU A 103 -0.20 -24.64 -2.72
C LEU A 103 0.38 -24.00 -1.45
N ASP A 104 1.57 -24.45 -1.02
CA ASP A 104 2.16 -24.00 0.24
C ASP A 104 2.59 -22.52 0.19
N GLU A 105 3.02 -22.04 -0.98
CA GLU A 105 3.32 -20.62 -1.18
C GLU A 105 2.07 -19.75 -1.01
N THR A 106 0.93 -20.21 -1.57
CA THR A 106 -0.35 -19.51 -1.43
C THR A 106 -0.87 -19.56 0.00
N LEU A 107 -0.77 -20.72 0.68
CA LEU A 107 -1.14 -20.85 2.09
C LEU A 107 -0.28 -19.95 2.99
N THR A 108 1.01 -19.83 2.70
CA THR A 108 1.93 -18.94 3.41
C THR A 108 1.55 -17.47 3.21
N MET A 109 1.15 -17.08 2.00
CA MET A 109 0.61 -15.74 1.74
C MET A 109 -0.68 -15.49 2.54
N VAL A 110 -1.66 -16.40 2.49
CA VAL A 110 -2.91 -16.28 3.27
C VAL A 110 -2.60 -16.16 4.76
N LYS A 111 -1.68 -16.98 5.27
CA LYS A 111 -1.22 -16.93 6.66
C LYS A 111 -0.59 -15.59 7.01
N SER A 112 0.29 -15.04 6.17
CA SER A 112 0.90 -13.73 6.38
C SER A 112 -0.17 -12.63 6.50
N ALA A 113 -1.14 -12.61 5.59
CA ALA A 113 -2.22 -11.62 5.60
C ALA A 113 -3.05 -11.72 6.90
N LEU A 114 -3.27 -12.91 7.43
CA LEU A 114 -4.02 -13.11 8.69
C LEU A 114 -3.22 -12.79 9.95
N LEU A 115 -1.90 -12.93 9.91
CA LEU A 115 -1.02 -12.55 11.01
C LEU A 115 -0.93 -11.02 11.15
N PHE A 116 -0.93 -10.31 10.03
CA PHE A 116 -0.64 -8.87 9.99
C PHE A 116 -1.88 -7.99 9.76
N SER A 117 -3.02 -8.55 9.34
CA SER A 117 -4.27 -7.79 9.18
C SER A 117 -5.07 -7.69 10.47
N LEU A 118 -5.64 -6.50 10.69
CA LEU A 118 -6.63 -6.22 11.73
C LEU A 118 -8.08 -6.36 11.21
N LYS A 119 -8.26 -6.39 9.87
CA LYS A 119 -9.57 -6.52 9.23
C LYS A 119 -9.88 -7.98 8.92
N ARG A 120 -11.18 -8.28 8.91
CA ARG A 120 -11.70 -9.56 8.38
C ARG A 120 -11.48 -9.61 6.87
N ILE A 121 -11.02 -10.76 6.37
CA ILE A 121 -10.66 -10.94 4.95
C ILE A 121 -11.59 -11.96 4.27
N MET A 122 -12.04 -11.65 3.06
CA MET A 122 -12.61 -12.61 2.12
C MET A 122 -11.56 -12.97 1.08
N PHE A 123 -11.12 -14.23 1.05
CA PHE A 123 -10.19 -14.74 0.05
C PHE A 123 -10.91 -15.30 -1.17
N HIS A 124 -10.56 -14.83 -2.35
CA HIS A 124 -10.97 -15.38 -3.64
C HIS A 124 -9.80 -16.15 -4.25
N ILE A 125 -9.80 -17.47 -4.08
CA ILE A 125 -8.69 -18.35 -4.49
C ILE A 125 -9.02 -18.95 -5.85
N PHE A 126 -8.27 -18.59 -6.88
CA PHE A 126 -8.39 -19.18 -8.21
C PHE A 126 -7.36 -20.30 -8.34
N ALA A 127 -7.80 -21.53 -8.53
CA ALA A 127 -6.91 -22.68 -8.51
C ALA A 127 -7.24 -23.71 -9.60
N GLU A 128 -6.23 -24.48 -10.02
CA GLU A 128 -6.45 -25.70 -10.81
C GLU A 128 -7.22 -26.74 -9.99
N ASP A 129 -8.04 -27.55 -10.67
CA ASP A 129 -8.95 -28.52 -10.05
C ASP A 129 -8.29 -29.42 -8.97
N PRO A 130 -7.05 -29.93 -9.15
CA PRO A 130 -6.40 -30.77 -8.13
C PRO A 130 -6.04 -30.02 -6.83
N LEU A 131 -5.94 -28.69 -6.86
CA LEU A 131 -5.53 -27.87 -5.72
C LEU A 131 -6.71 -27.47 -4.83
N ALA A 132 -7.92 -27.33 -5.39
CA ALA A 132 -9.12 -26.92 -4.66
C ALA A 132 -9.37 -27.77 -3.38
N PRO A 133 -9.46 -29.11 -3.42
CA PRO A 133 -9.67 -29.91 -2.21
C PRO A 133 -8.48 -29.85 -1.24
N GLN A 134 -7.27 -29.58 -1.73
CA GLN A 134 -6.09 -29.43 -0.87
C GLN A 134 -6.13 -28.12 -0.08
N PHE A 135 -6.56 -27.01 -0.71
CA PHE A 135 -6.80 -25.74 -0.03
C PHE A 135 -7.87 -25.89 1.05
N GLU A 136 -9.03 -26.47 0.71
CA GLU A 136 -10.11 -26.70 1.68
C GLU A 136 -9.62 -27.48 2.89
N LYS A 137 -8.92 -28.61 2.65
CA LYS A 137 -8.36 -29.43 3.73
C LYS A 137 -7.42 -28.62 4.64
N ARG A 138 -6.47 -27.87 4.08
CA ARG A 138 -5.47 -27.13 4.87
C ARG A 138 -6.07 -25.94 5.60
N LEU A 139 -6.98 -25.19 4.97
CA LEU A 139 -7.64 -24.03 5.58
C LEU A 139 -8.62 -24.44 6.70
N ASN A 140 -9.33 -25.56 6.53
CA ASN A 140 -10.26 -26.08 7.55
C ASN A 140 -9.55 -26.66 8.78
N GLN A 141 -8.25 -26.96 8.68
CA GLN A 141 -7.42 -27.42 9.79
C GLN A 141 -6.92 -26.28 10.68
N TRP A 142 -7.09 -25.02 10.28
CA TRP A 142 -6.60 -23.89 11.06
C TRP A 142 -7.42 -23.65 12.33
N PRO A 143 -6.80 -23.19 13.44
CA PRO A 143 -7.48 -22.99 14.71
C PRO A 143 -8.69 -22.05 14.59
N HIS A 144 -9.68 -22.22 15.47
CA HIS A 144 -10.91 -21.40 15.44
C HIS A 144 -10.64 -19.90 15.63
N SER A 145 -9.62 -19.56 16.41
CA SER A 145 -9.11 -18.20 16.62
C SER A 145 -8.66 -17.52 15.31
N ILE A 146 -8.30 -18.31 14.29
CA ILE A 146 -7.90 -17.84 12.96
C ILE A 146 -9.06 -17.95 11.98
N SER A 147 -9.79 -19.07 11.96
CA SER A 147 -10.89 -19.29 11.01
C SER A 147 -12.04 -18.29 11.16
N SER A 148 -12.22 -17.69 12.34
CA SER A 148 -13.16 -16.59 12.56
C SER A 148 -12.77 -15.27 11.88
N LYS A 149 -11.48 -15.09 11.53
CA LYS A 149 -10.95 -13.85 10.92
C LYS A 149 -11.11 -13.79 9.41
N PHE A 150 -11.51 -14.89 8.76
CA PHE A 150 -11.64 -14.91 7.31
C PHE A 150 -12.79 -15.76 6.79
N GLN A 151 -13.11 -15.52 5.52
CA GLN A 151 -13.90 -16.42 4.69
C GLN A 151 -13.11 -16.66 3.41
N TYR A 152 -13.40 -17.75 2.71
CA TYR A 152 -12.80 -18.02 1.42
C TYR A 152 -13.82 -18.60 0.43
N ARG A 153 -13.58 -18.35 -0.85
CA ARG A 153 -14.23 -19.01 -1.98
C ARG A 153 -13.15 -19.47 -2.95
N ILE A 154 -13.28 -20.70 -3.43
CA ILE A 154 -12.38 -21.27 -4.43
C ILE A 154 -13.09 -21.25 -5.79
N TYR A 155 -12.37 -20.81 -6.82
CA TYR A 155 -12.84 -20.68 -8.18
C TYR A 155 -11.92 -21.48 -9.11
N PRO A 156 -12.46 -22.13 -10.16
CA PRO A 156 -11.65 -22.74 -11.19
C PRO A 156 -10.96 -21.66 -12.06
N ILE A 157 -9.82 -22.02 -12.63
CA ILE A 157 -9.14 -21.20 -13.65
C ILE A 157 -10.02 -21.14 -14.90
N THR A 158 -10.44 -19.93 -15.28
CA THR A 158 -11.40 -19.70 -16.36
C THR A 158 -11.08 -18.43 -17.13
N PHE A 159 -11.23 -18.49 -18.46
CA PHE A 159 -10.98 -17.39 -19.39
C PHE A 159 -12.24 -17.19 -20.22
N SER A 160 -12.88 -16.01 -20.12
CA SER A 160 -14.20 -15.75 -20.74
C SER A 160 -14.14 -15.37 -22.22
N VAL A 161 -12.96 -14.98 -22.72
CA VAL A 161 -12.77 -14.55 -24.11
C VAL A 161 -11.61 -15.28 -24.77
N GLY A 162 -11.69 -15.51 -26.08
CA GLY A 162 -10.62 -16.15 -26.85
C GLY A 162 -10.39 -17.62 -26.48
N ASN A 163 -9.20 -18.14 -26.83
CA ASN A 163 -8.83 -19.52 -26.56
C ASN A 163 -8.17 -19.64 -25.17
N ALA A 164 -8.77 -20.47 -24.29
CA ALA A 164 -8.26 -20.71 -22.94
C ALA A 164 -6.80 -21.23 -22.92
N ASP A 165 -6.40 -22.05 -23.89
CA ASP A 165 -5.04 -22.60 -23.95
C ASP A 165 -4.00 -21.54 -24.33
N GLU A 166 -4.39 -20.54 -25.13
CA GLU A 166 -3.52 -19.38 -25.41
C GLU A 166 -3.26 -18.59 -24.13
N TRP A 167 -4.31 -18.31 -23.35
CA TRP A 167 -4.19 -17.59 -22.07
C TRP A 167 -3.37 -18.36 -21.03
N LYS A 168 -3.53 -19.68 -20.96
CA LYS A 168 -2.71 -20.53 -20.07
C LYS A 168 -1.22 -20.49 -20.42
N LYS A 169 -0.90 -20.38 -21.70
CA LYS A 169 0.49 -20.37 -22.23
C LYS A 169 1.09 -18.97 -22.36
N LEU A 170 0.32 -17.92 -22.03
CA LEU A 170 0.71 -16.53 -22.26
C LEU A 170 2.04 -16.14 -21.58
N PHE A 171 2.31 -16.64 -20.36
CA PHE A 171 3.57 -16.37 -19.66
C PHE A 171 3.91 -17.48 -18.65
N LYS A 172 3.32 -17.41 -17.45
CA LYS A 172 3.37 -18.47 -16.43
C LYS A 172 1.99 -19.10 -16.31
N PRO A 173 1.90 -20.37 -15.87
CA PRO A 173 0.62 -21.03 -15.65
C PRO A 173 -0.30 -20.12 -14.84
N CYS A 174 -1.48 -19.85 -15.41
CA CYS A 174 -2.56 -19.07 -14.80
C CYS A 174 -2.26 -17.59 -14.50
N ALA A 175 -1.11 -17.04 -14.89
CA ALA A 175 -0.81 -15.63 -14.64
C ALA A 175 -1.85 -14.68 -15.27
N ALA A 176 -2.35 -15.04 -16.46
CA ALA A 176 -3.41 -14.34 -17.18
C ALA A 176 -4.74 -14.30 -16.43
N GLN A 177 -5.00 -15.19 -15.47
CA GLN A 177 -6.26 -15.26 -14.72
C GLN A 177 -6.61 -13.91 -14.07
N ARG A 178 -5.61 -13.13 -13.65
CA ARG A 178 -5.81 -11.81 -13.02
C ARG A 178 -6.55 -10.82 -13.93
N LEU A 179 -6.37 -10.95 -15.25
CA LEU A 179 -7.06 -10.11 -16.23
C LEU A 179 -8.58 -10.35 -16.25
N PHE A 180 -9.02 -11.53 -15.78
CA PHE A 180 -10.41 -11.96 -15.84
C PHE A 180 -11.16 -11.77 -14.52
N LEU A 181 -10.47 -11.32 -13.45
CA LEU A 181 -11.09 -11.05 -12.15
C LEU A 181 -12.27 -10.06 -12.24
N PRO A 182 -12.21 -8.96 -13.03
CA PRO A 182 -13.35 -8.04 -13.15
C PRO A 182 -14.61 -8.68 -13.73
N VAL A 183 -14.44 -9.66 -14.62
CA VAL A 183 -15.54 -10.36 -15.31
C VAL A 183 -16.14 -11.46 -14.44
N ILE A 184 -15.31 -12.15 -13.65
CA ILE A 184 -15.73 -13.27 -12.82
C ILE A 184 -16.34 -12.81 -11.49
N LEU A 185 -15.72 -11.83 -10.81
CA LEU A 185 -16.14 -11.34 -9.50
C LEU A 185 -17.14 -10.17 -9.64
N LYS A 186 -18.33 -10.46 -10.18
CA LYS A 186 -19.37 -9.46 -10.48
C LYS A 186 -19.98 -8.81 -9.24
N ASP A 187 -19.95 -9.50 -8.10
CA ASP A 187 -20.48 -9.07 -6.79
C ASP A 187 -19.44 -8.35 -5.91
N VAL A 188 -18.21 -8.18 -6.40
CA VAL A 188 -17.11 -7.52 -5.67
C VAL A 188 -16.83 -6.15 -6.28
N ASP A 189 -16.82 -5.11 -5.45
CA ASP A 189 -16.58 -3.73 -5.88
C ASP A 189 -15.10 -3.40 -6.02
N SER A 190 -14.30 -3.79 -5.04
CA SER A 190 -12.86 -3.55 -5.00
C SER A 190 -12.15 -4.78 -4.46
N LEU A 191 -10.99 -5.06 -5.02
CA LEU A 191 -10.22 -6.27 -4.81
C LEU A 191 -8.75 -5.93 -4.73
N LEU A 192 -8.04 -6.60 -3.84
CA LEU A 192 -6.59 -6.57 -3.78
C LEU A 192 -6.03 -7.89 -4.31
N TYR A 193 -5.35 -7.82 -5.44
CA TYR A 193 -4.50 -8.90 -5.94
C TYR A 193 -3.16 -8.81 -5.20
N VAL A 194 -3.10 -9.54 -4.08
CA VAL A 194 -2.06 -9.74 -3.06
C VAL A 194 -1.52 -8.52 -2.26
N ASP A 195 -1.96 -8.50 -0.99
CA ASP A 195 -1.44 -7.94 0.30
C ASP A 195 -1.65 -6.48 0.75
N THR A 196 -1.65 -6.29 2.08
CA THR A 196 -2.69 -5.73 2.96
C THR A 196 -2.47 -4.28 3.40
N ASP A 197 -3.22 -3.37 2.78
CA ASP A 197 -3.89 -2.21 3.36
C ASP A 197 -4.38 -1.35 2.18
N VAL A 198 -5.68 -1.10 2.11
CA VAL A 198 -6.28 -0.41 0.95
C VAL A 198 -5.97 1.08 1.04
N LEU A 199 -5.11 1.57 0.15
CA LEU A 199 -4.92 3.01 -0.06
C LEU A 199 -6.18 3.61 -0.71
N PRO A 200 -6.60 4.83 -0.33
CA PRO A 200 -7.78 5.46 -0.91
C PRO A 200 -7.53 5.83 -2.38
N PHE A 201 -8.33 5.28 -3.29
CA PHE A 201 -8.39 5.72 -4.69
C PHE A 201 -8.99 7.13 -4.80
N ASN A 202 -8.45 7.95 -5.70
CA ASN A 202 -9.15 9.18 -6.14
C ASN A 202 -10.29 8.85 -7.11
N SER A 203 -11.00 9.85 -7.65
CA SER A 203 -12.18 9.63 -8.52
C SER A 203 -11.87 8.98 -9.88
N THR A 204 -10.64 9.10 -10.40
CA THR A 204 -10.26 8.58 -11.73
C THR A 204 -9.53 7.24 -11.67
N GLN A 205 -8.84 6.97 -10.56
CA GLN A 205 -8.05 5.75 -10.40
C GLN A 205 -8.97 4.53 -10.23
N LEU A 206 -8.73 3.50 -11.05
CA LEU A 206 -9.44 2.22 -10.99
C LEU A 206 -8.53 1.05 -10.68
N ALA A 207 -7.21 1.23 -10.82
CA ALA A 207 -6.23 0.25 -10.40
C ALA A 207 -5.05 0.94 -9.74
N ALA A 208 -4.31 0.21 -8.90
CA ALA A 208 -3.01 0.65 -8.40
C ALA A 208 -1.96 -0.44 -8.54
N MET A 209 -0.76 -0.06 -8.97
CA MET A 209 0.36 -0.96 -9.20
C MET A 209 1.68 -0.27 -8.84
N ALA A 210 2.73 -1.04 -8.59
CA ALA A 210 4.10 -0.51 -8.47
C ALA A 210 4.77 -0.44 -9.84
N PRO A 211 5.76 0.47 -10.00
CA PRO A 211 6.66 0.43 -11.14
C PRO A 211 7.34 -0.95 -11.27
N GLU A 212 7.59 -1.38 -12.50
CA GLU A 212 8.39 -2.59 -12.73
C GLU A 212 9.86 -2.33 -12.34
N HIS A 213 10.37 -1.11 -12.51
CA HIS A 213 11.67 -0.70 -11.98
C HIS A 213 11.62 0.74 -11.48
N GLU A 214 12.46 1.05 -10.49
CA GLU A 214 12.65 2.41 -9.98
C GLU A 214 13.57 3.25 -10.88
N VAL A 215 14.47 2.60 -11.62
CA VAL A 215 15.49 3.27 -12.44
C VAL A 215 15.38 2.83 -13.91
N PRO A 216 15.02 3.74 -14.85
CA PRO A 216 14.83 3.40 -16.27
C PRO A 216 16.06 2.75 -16.91
N LYS A 217 17.27 3.20 -16.57
CA LYS A 217 18.53 2.69 -17.16
C LYS A 217 18.78 1.21 -16.92
N ILE A 218 18.16 0.61 -15.91
CA ILE A 218 18.26 -0.82 -15.62
C ILE A 218 16.94 -1.55 -15.88
N GLY A 219 15.87 -0.82 -16.19
CA GLY A 219 14.54 -1.37 -16.36
C GLY A 219 14.36 -2.13 -17.66
N TRP A 220 13.63 -3.24 -17.59
CA TRP A 220 13.36 -4.06 -18.76
C TRP A 220 12.56 -3.29 -19.83
N TYR A 221 11.45 -2.66 -19.44
CA TYR A 221 10.57 -1.95 -20.37
C TYR A 221 11.31 -0.84 -21.12
N SER A 222 12.04 0.02 -20.41
CA SER A 222 12.76 1.16 -20.99
C SER A 222 13.85 0.76 -21.99
N ARG A 223 14.39 -0.46 -21.88
CA ARG A 223 15.53 -0.92 -22.69
C ARG A 223 15.15 -1.85 -23.82
N PHE A 224 14.09 -2.64 -23.64
CA PHE A 224 13.84 -3.81 -24.48
C PHE A 224 12.40 -3.91 -24.98
N ALA A 225 11.43 -3.19 -24.39
CA ALA A 225 10.05 -3.29 -24.85
C ALA A 225 9.88 -2.78 -26.28
N ARG A 226 9.18 -3.57 -27.08
CA ARG A 226 8.82 -3.25 -28.47
C ARG A 226 7.32 -2.99 -28.64
N HIS A 227 6.65 -2.69 -27.55
CA HIS A 227 5.24 -2.36 -27.48
C HIS A 227 5.05 -1.18 -26.51
N PRO A 228 3.91 -0.47 -26.57
CA PRO A 228 3.61 0.59 -25.62
C PRO A 228 3.61 0.07 -24.17
N PHE A 229 4.07 0.88 -23.23
CA PHE A 229 4.04 0.57 -21.80
C PHE A 229 3.77 1.82 -20.97
N TYR A 230 3.35 1.63 -19.71
CA TYR A 230 2.99 2.72 -18.83
C TYR A 230 4.22 3.50 -18.33
N GLY A 231 4.16 4.82 -18.37
CA GLY A 231 5.20 5.69 -17.83
C GLY A 231 6.56 5.45 -18.47
N VAL A 232 7.63 5.50 -17.66
CA VAL A 232 9.02 5.37 -18.14
C VAL A 232 9.65 4.01 -17.87
N THR A 233 9.11 3.25 -16.91
CA THR A 233 9.66 1.97 -16.45
C THR A 233 8.69 0.81 -16.56
N GLY A 234 7.45 1.06 -17.02
CA GLY A 234 6.36 0.10 -16.94
C GLY A 234 5.91 -0.19 -15.51
N VAL A 235 4.90 -1.03 -15.37
CA VAL A 235 4.35 -1.46 -14.07
C VAL A 235 4.40 -2.98 -13.91
N ASN A 236 4.53 -3.45 -12.67
CA ASN A 236 4.56 -4.87 -12.35
C ASN A 236 3.17 -5.40 -11.98
N SER A 237 2.75 -6.51 -12.58
CA SER A 237 1.43 -7.10 -12.33
C SER A 237 1.30 -7.87 -11.02
N GLY A 238 2.40 -8.13 -10.31
CA GLY A 238 2.46 -9.01 -9.13
C GLY A 238 1.57 -8.59 -7.96
N VAL A 239 1.39 -7.28 -7.78
CA VAL A 239 0.48 -6.71 -6.79
C VAL A 239 -0.40 -5.67 -7.48
N MET A 240 -1.72 -5.81 -7.36
CA MET A 240 -2.67 -4.88 -7.96
C MET A 240 -3.83 -4.58 -7.01
N LEU A 241 -4.08 -3.31 -6.71
CA LEU A 241 -5.37 -2.90 -6.19
C LEU A 241 -6.31 -2.67 -7.39
N MET A 242 -7.53 -3.17 -7.34
CA MET A 242 -8.47 -3.12 -8.47
C MET A 242 -9.85 -2.69 -7.98
N ASN A 243 -10.37 -1.59 -8.53
CA ASN A 243 -11.78 -1.24 -8.43
C ASN A 243 -12.53 -1.92 -9.57
N LEU A 244 -13.04 -3.13 -9.31
CA LEU A 244 -13.67 -3.96 -10.33
C LEU A 244 -14.92 -3.29 -10.90
N THR A 245 -15.67 -2.55 -10.07
CA THR A 245 -16.86 -1.82 -10.54
C THR A 245 -16.51 -0.75 -11.56
N ARG A 246 -15.45 0.05 -11.32
CA ARG A 246 -14.96 1.03 -12.29
C ARG A 246 -14.35 0.38 -13.53
N ILE A 247 -13.59 -0.70 -13.36
CA ILE A 247 -13.03 -1.44 -14.51
C ILE A 247 -14.14 -1.93 -15.44
N ARG A 248 -15.22 -2.50 -14.88
CA ARG A 248 -16.37 -2.97 -15.67
C ARG A 248 -17.11 -1.84 -16.39
N SER A 249 -17.19 -0.64 -15.81
CA SER A 249 -17.94 0.48 -16.39
C SER A 249 -17.12 1.41 -17.29
N THR A 250 -15.81 1.20 -17.40
CA THR A 250 -14.90 2.07 -18.18
C THR A 250 -14.76 1.58 -19.62
N LEU A 251 -14.81 2.52 -20.57
CA LEU A 251 -14.37 2.30 -21.95
C LEU A 251 -12.91 2.73 -22.08
N PHE A 252 -12.03 1.78 -22.36
CA PHE A 252 -10.59 1.98 -22.43
C PHE A 252 -10.18 2.46 -23.83
N LYS A 253 -9.48 3.59 -23.86
CA LYS A 253 -8.80 4.11 -25.05
C LYS A 253 -7.77 3.10 -25.51
N ASN A 254 -7.64 2.96 -26.83
CA ASN A 254 -6.71 2.01 -27.43
C ASN A 254 -6.37 2.43 -28.87
N SER A 255 -5.37 1.79 -29.47
CA SER A 255 -4.92 2.07 -30.84
C SER A 255 -5.62 1.25 -31.93
N MET A 256 -6.71 0.57 -31.62
CA MET A 256 -7.46 -0.28 -32.56
C MET A 256 -8.82 0.32 -32.90
N ILE A 257 -9.54 0.85 -31.91
CA ILE A 257 -10.91 1.36 -32.03
C ILE A 257 -11.02 2.74 -31.36
N PRO A 258 -11.33 3.82 -32.10
CA PRO A 258 -11.39 5.18 -31.55
C PRO A 258 -12.42 5.39 -30.44
N SER A 259 -13.54 4.66 -30.46
CA SER A 259 -14.59 4.76 -29.43
C SER A 259 -14.22 4.13 -28.08
N GLY A 260 -13.07 3.46 -28.00
CA GLY A 260 -12.70 2.64 -26.85
C GLY A 260 -13.43 1.29 -26.82
N LEU A 261 -12.99 0.43 -25.90
CA LEU A 261 -13.54 -0.91 -25.68
C LEU A 261 -13.72 -1.17 -24.18
N SER A 262 -14.69 -2.00 -23.81
CA SER A 262 -14.82 -2.46 -22.43
C SER A 262 -13.60 -3.29 -22.02
N TRP A 263 -13.42 -3.53 -20.72
CA TRP A 263 -12.31 -4.35 -20.23
C TRP A 263 -12.32 -5.77 -20.83
N GLU A 264 -13.47 -6.42 -20.95
CA GLU A 264 -13.55 -7.77 -21.51
C GLU A 264 -13.28 -7.77 -23.02
N ASP A 265 -13.84 -6.79 -23.73
CA ASP A 265 -13.76 -6.72 -25.19
C ASP A 265 -12.35 -6.34 -25.70
N ILE A 266 -11.55 -5.62 -24.90
CA ILE A 266 -10.21 -5.21 -25.32
C ILE A 266 -9.17 -6.32 -25.21
N LEU A 267 -9.32 -7.29 -24.29
CA LEU A 267 -8.26 -8.26 -23.97
C LEU A 267 -7.81 -9.09 -25.18
N HIS A 268 -8.74 -9.75 -25.86
CA HIS A 268 -8.40 -10.66 -26.95
C HIS A 268 -7.87 -9.93 -28.21
N PRO A 269 -8.49 -8.83 -28.70
CA PRO A 269 -7.93 -8.04 -29.80
C PRO A 269 -6.55 -7.50 -29.48
N LEU A 270 -6.33 -7.02 -28.24
CA LEU A 270 -5.05 -6.49 -27.82
C LEU A 270 -3.98 -7.58 -27.79
N TYR A 271 -4.31 -8.76 -27.25
CA TYR A 271 -3.44 -9.92 -27.30
C TYR A 271 -3.08 -10.28 -28.74
N GLN A 272 -4.06 -10.42 -29.65
CA GLN A 272 -3.77 -10.77 -31.04
C GLN A 272 -2.87 -9.77 -31.75
N LYS A 273 -3.04 -8.47 -31.47
CA LYS A 273 -2.19 -7.40 -32.01
C LYS A 273 -0.74 -7.50 -31.54
N TYR A 274 -0.51 -7.83 -30.27
CA TYR A 274 0.82 -7.74 -29.65
C TYR A 274 1.47 -9.09 -29.33
N LYS A 275 0.83 -10.23 -29.61
CA LYS A 275 1.32 -11.58 -29.24
C LYS A 275 2.77 -11.90 -29.66
N ASN A 276 3.26 -11.28 -30.74
CA ASN A 276 4.64 -11.46 -31.23
C ASN A 276 5.65 -10.48 -30.61
N HIS A 277 5.19 -9.52 -29.80
CA HIS A 277 6.00 -8.44 -29.22
C HIS A 277 5.99 -8.44 -27.69
N ILE A 278 4.97 -9.04 -27.06
CA ILE A 278 4.90 -9.22 -25.60
C ILE A 278 5.80 -10.39 -25.16
N THR A 279 6.41 -10.29 -23.99
CA THR A 279 7.14 -11.42 -23.37
C THR A 279 6.75 -11.68 -21.91
N TRP A 280 6.19 -10.69 -21.20
CA TRP A 280 5.66 -10.82 -19.83
C TRP A 280 4.14 -11.07 -19.84
N GLY A 281 3.55 -11.22 -21.03
CA GLY A 281 2.20 -11.71 -21.18
C GLY A 281 1.15 -10.78 -20.59
N ASP A 282 0.52 -11.20 -19.49
CA ASP A 282 -0.53 -10.43 -18.80
C ASP A 282 -0.05 -9.06 -18.35
N GLN A 283 1.19 -8.96 -17.88
CA GLN A 283 1.77 -7.70 -17.45
C GLN A 283 1.94 -6.72 -18.62
N ASP A 284 2.30 -7.22 -19.80
CA ASP A 284 2.47 -6.38 -20.98
C ASP A 284 1.12 -5.85 -21.46
N LEU A 285 0.08 -6.68 -21.43
CA LEU A 285 -1.28 -6.25 -21.77
C LEU A 285 -1.76 -5.13 -20.83
N LEU A 286 -1.52 -5.25 -19.51
CA LEU A 286 -1.82 -4.18 -18.56
C LEU A 286 -1.03 -2.90 -18.85
N ASN A 287 0.27 -3.04 -19.13
CA ASN A 287 1.12 -1.91 -19.48
C ASN A 287 0.63 -1.19 -20.75
N ILE A 288 0.20 -1.94 -21.77
CA ILE A 288 -0.34 -1.37 -23.00
C ILE A 288 -1.68 -0.68 -22.74
N ILE A 289 -2.59 -1.29 -21.96
CA ILE A 289 -3.87 -0.67 -21.60
C ILE A 289 -3.63 0.66 -20.87
N PHE A 290 -2.78 0.68 -19.85
CA PHE A 290 -2.54 1.89 -19.08
C PHE A 290 -1.66 2.92 -19.81
N HIS A 291 -0.87 2.52 -20.82
CA HIS A 291 -0.20 3.48 -21.70
C HIS A 291 -1.19 4.43 -22.37
N TYR A 292 -2.32 3.91 -22.85
CA TYR A 292 -3.38 4.72 -23.49
C TYR A 292 -4.38 5.33 -22.48
N ASN A 293 -4.35 4.87 -21.23
CA ASN A 293 -5.28 5.31 -20.17
C ASN A 293 -4.51 5.64 -18.87
N PRO A 294 -3.54 6.57 -18.91
CA PRO A 294 -2.66 6.80 -17.77
C PRO A 294 -3.37 7.34 -16.53
N GLU A 295 -4.52 8.01 -16.73
CA GLU A 295 -5.39 8.57 -15.67
C GLU A 295 -6.09 7.50 -14.82
N CYS A 296 -6.18 6.28 -15.34
CA CYS A 296 -6.87 5.14 -14.71
C CYS A 296 -5.99 4.43 -13.68
N LEU A 297 -4.69 4.70 -13.65
CA LEU A 297 -3.72 3.99 -12.81
C LEU A 297 -3.14 4.88 -11.71
N PHE A 298 -3.21 4.41 -10.47
CA PHE A 298 -2.43 4.95 -9.35
C PHE A 298 -1.10 4.20 -9.24
N ILE A 299 0.00 4.92 -9.12
CA ILE A 299 1.30 4.30 -8.85
C ILE A 299 1.56 4.33 -7.35
N PHE A 300 1.53 3.16 -6.72
CA PHE A 300 1.94 3.05 -5.32
C PHE A 300 3.46 2.86 -5.21
N PRO A 301 4.07 3.28 -4.09
CA PRO A 301 5.50 3.14 -3.87
C PRO A 301 6.03 1.69 -3.90
N CYS A 302 7.28 1.49 -4.30
CA CYS A 302 7.92 0.18 -4.48
C CYS A 302 7.90 -0.76 -3.27
N GLN A 303 7.76 -0.26 -2.03
CA GLN A 303 7.67 -1.14 -0.84
C GLN A 303 6.41 -1.99 -0.80
N TRP A 304 5.38 -1.65 -1.58
CA TRP A 304 4.13 -2.41 -1.73
C TRP A 304 4.24 -3.50 -2.82
N ASN A 305 5.40 -3.68 -3.44
CA ASN A 305 5.66 -4.80 -4.34
C ASN A 305 7.18 -5.05 -4.37
N TYR A 306 7.75 -5.30 -3.19
CA TYR A 306 9.20 -5.38 -3.05
C TYR A 306 9.73 -6.72 -3.57
N ARG A 307 10.53 -6.66 -4.63
CA ARG A 307 11.13 -7.79 -5.34
C ARG A 307 12.66 -7.80 -5.18
N PRO A 308 13.34 -8.92 -5.45
CA PRO A 308 14.80 -8.99 -5.41
C PRO A 308 15.47 -8.00 -6.36
N ASP A 309 14.80 -7.62 -7.45
CA ASP A 309 15.25 -6.59 -8.39
C ASP A 309 15.51 -5.22 -7.70
N HIS A 310 14.96 -5.00 -6.50
CA HIS A 310 15.18 -3.77 -5.71
C HIS A 310 16.46 -3.75 -4.88
N CYS A 311 17.13 -4.89 -4.71
CA CYS A 311 18.34 -4.98 -3.87
C CYS A 311 19.46 -5.83 -4.46
N MET A 312 19.18 -6.66 -5.47
CA MET A 312 20.17 -7.60 -6.02
C MET A 312 21.37 -6.92 -6.70
N TYR A 313 21.25 -5.65 -7.09
CA TYR A 313 22.34 -4.83 -7.63
C TYR A 313 22.61 -3.56 -6.79
N GLY A 314 22.18 -3.58 -5.53
CA GLY A 314 22.16 -2.41 -4.64
C GLY A 314 20.74 -1.90 -4.43
N SER A 315 20.51 -1.32 -3.25
CA SER A 315 19.19 -0.81 -2.86
C SER A 315 18.74 0.34 -3.76
N ASN A 316 17.62 0.16 -4.45
CA ASN A 316 17.04 1.18 -5.33
C ASN A 316 15.59 1.55 -4.98
N CYS A 317 15.00 0.95 -3.94
CA CYS A 317 13.66 1.27 -3.47
C CYS A 317 13.70 2.17 -2.23
N LYS A 318 13.62 3.49 -2.43
CA LYS A 318 13.69 4.49 -1.33
C LYS A 318 12.53 4.39 -0.36
N GLY A 319 11.36 4.01 -0.84
CA GLY A 319 10.21 3.79 0.03
C GLY A 319 10.44 2.65 1.03
N ALA A 320 11.09 1.55 0.62
CA ALA A 320 11.42 0.45 1.53
C ALA A 320 12.56 0.79 2.51
N GLU A 321 13.55 1.58 2.10
CA GLU A 321 14.58 2.09 3.03
C GLU A 321 13.95 2.92 4.16
N LYS A 322 13.00 3.79 3.80
CA LYS A 322 12.35 4.69 4.75
C LYS A 322 11.29 4.00 5.60
N GLU A 323 10.34 3.32 4.96
CA GLU A 323 9.14 2.77 5.62
C GLU A 323 9.25 1.28 5.91
N GLY A 324 10.20 0.55 5.31
CA GLY A 324 10.26 -0.91 5.35
C GLY A 324 9.40 -1.54 4.24
N VAL A 325 9.63 -2.82 3.98
CA VAL A 325 8.90 -3.62 3.00
C VAL A 325 7.49 -3.93 3.53
N SER A 326 6.47 -3.47 2.83
CA SER A 326 5.07 -3.77 3.16
C SER A 326 4.62 -5.10 2.55
N ILE A 327 4.98 -5.34 1.28
CA ILE A 327 4.64 -6.58 0.56
C ILE A 327 5.90 -7.15 -0.05
N LEU A 328 6.24 -8.36 0.38
CA LEU A 328 7.40 -9.10 -0.13
C LEU A 328 6.96 -10.00 -1.29
N HIS A 329 7.44 -9.72 -2.49
CA HIS A 329 7.12 -10.46 -3.70
C HIS A 329 8.31 -11.31 -4.14
N GLY A 330 8.21 -12.62 -3.95
CA GLY A 330 9.23 -13.62 -4.31
C GLY A 330 9.26 -14.00 -5.80
N ASN A 331 9.25 -13.01 -6.71
CA ASN A 331 9.45 -13.30 -8.14
C ASN A 331 10.81 -13.97 -8.38
N ARG A 332 10.96 -14.62 -9.54
CA ARG A 332 12.14 -15.44 -9.90
C ARG A 332 12.33 -16.70 -9.04
N GLY A 333 11.38 -17.03 -8.17
CA GLY A 333 11.41 -18.27 -7.37
C GLY A 333 12.30 -18.19 -6.14
N VAL A 334 12.61 -16.99 -5.66
CA VAL A 334 13.56 -16.74 -4.56
C VAL A 334 13.15 -17.27 -3.19
N TYR A 335 11.91 -17.77 -3.04
CA TYR A 335 11.50 -18.50 -1.85
C TYR A 335 12.02 -19.94 -1.83
N HIS A 336 12.41 -20.47 -2.99
CA HIS A 336 12.73 -21.89 -3.19
C HIS A 336 14.17 -22.09 -3.69
N ASP A 337 14.97 -21.03 -3.80
CA ASP A 337 16.39 -21.11 -4.16
C ASP A 337 17.28 -20.28 -3.22
N ASP A 338 18.59 -20.50 -3.31
CA ASP A 338 19.58 -19.83 -2.45
C ASP A 338 20.16 -18.56 -3.07
N LYS A 339 19.57 -18.04 -4.15
CA LYS A 339 20.10 -16.84 -4.83
C LYS A 339 19.84 -15.58 -4.02
N GLN A 340 18.73 -15.54 -3.28
CA GLN A 340 18.31 -14.40 -2.48
C GLN A 340 17.79 -14.87 -1.11
N PRO A 341 18.69 -15.38 -0.25
CA PRO A 341 18.32 -16.04 1.00
C PRO A 341 17.57 -15.11 1.96
N ALA A 342 17.76 -13.79 1.86
CA ALA A 342 17.00 -12.79 2.60
C ALA A 342 15.47 -12.91 2.40
N PHE A 343 15.00 -13.22 1.19
CA PHE A 343 13.58 -13.42 0.90
C PHE A 343 13.08 -14.73 1.50
N LYS A 344 13.87 -15.79 1.33
CA LYS A 344 13.59 -17.12 1.86
C LYS A 344 13.48 -17.13 3.40
N VAL A 345 14.32 -16.38 4.10
CA VAL A 345 14.27 -16.26 5.58
C VAL A 345 12.89 -15.79 6.07
N VAL A 346 12.32 -14.76 5.43
CA VAL A 346 11.00 -14.24 5.80
C VAL A 346 9.90 -15.25 5.44
N TYR A 347 9.98 -15.82 4.23
CA TYR A 347 9.03 -16.83 3.76
C TYR A 347 8.97 -18.05 4.69
N ASP A 348 10.12 -18.67 4.97
CA ASP A 348 10.24 -19.86 5.83
C ASP A 348 9.70 -19.55 7.23
N ALA A 349 10.07 -18.41 7.81
CA ALA A 349 9.63 -18.06 9.15
C ALA A 349 8.10 -17.92 9.24
N ILE A 350 7.45 -17.32 8.24
CA ILE A 350 5.98 -17.23 8.19
C ILE A 350 5.38 -18.62 7.95
N CYS A 351 5.95 -19.40 7.02
CA CYS A 351 5.50 -20.76 6.71
C CYS A 351 5.49 -21.63 7.97
N ASP A 352 6.55 -21.57 8.77
CA ASP A 352 6.77 -22.43 9.94
C ASP A 352 6.10 -21.89 11.22
N PHE A 353 5.70 -20.61 11.26
CA PHE A 353 5.16 -19.98 12.47
C PHE A 353 3.88 -20.65 13.02
N PRO A 354 3.85 -21.16 14.26
CA PRO A 354 2.60 -21.67 14.85
C PRO A 354 1.66 -20.51 15.20
N PHE A 355 0.41 -20.53 14.71
CA PHE A 355 -0.54 -19.39 14.83
C PHE A 355 -0.75 -18.85 16.24
N GLU A 356 -0.70 -19.71 17.24
CA GLU A 356 -1.00 -19.37 18.64
C GLU A 356 0.24 -19.00 19.45
N ASP A 357 1.40 -19.00 18.82
CA ASP A 357 2.66 -18.69 19.48
C ASP A 357 2.94 -17.19 19.56
N ASN A 358 3.93 -16.81 20.35
CA ASN A 358 4.33 -15.41 20.51
C ASN A 358 5.07 -14.92 19.25
N MET A 359 4.52 -13.93 18.56
CA MET A 359 5.14 -13.39 17.33
C MET A 359 6.54 -12.80 17.54
N PHE A 360 6.88 -12.27 18.73
CA PHE A 360 8.25 -11.79 18.97
C PHE A 360 9.22 -12.96 19.08
N GLN A 361 8.89 -13.95 19.89
CA GLN A 361 9.76 -15.11 20.17
C GLN A 361 9.87 -16.07 18.99
N SER A 362 8.76 -16.34 18.29
CA SER A 362 8.67 -17.42 17.31
C SER A 362 8.62 -16.95 15.86
N LEU A 363 8.59 -15.63 15.61
CA LEU A 363 8.67 -15.05 14.26
C LEU A 363 9.77 -13.99 14.16
N PHE A 364 9.68 -12.89 14.92
CA PHE A 364 10.55 -11.73 14.73
C PHE A 364 12.02 -11.99 15.09
N TYR A 365 12.33 -12.47 16.30
CA TYR A 365 13.72 -12.75 16.69
C TYR A 365 14.37 -13.86 15.84
N PRO A 366 13.67 -14.96 15.49
CA PRO A 366 14.18 -15.95 14.55
C PRO A 366 14.54 -15.36 13.19
N ILE A 367 13.68 -14.52 12.61
CA ILE A 367 13.97 -13.81 11.33
C ILE A 367 15.22 -12.94 11.50
N GLN A 368 15.26 -12.12 12.55
CA GLN A 368 16.38 -11.22 12.82
C GLN A 368 17.72 -11.98 12.92
N THR A 369 17.70 -13.15 13.57
CA THR A 369 18.89 -13.99 13.75
C THR A 369 19.31 -14.61 12.43
N LYS A 370 18.38 -15.22 11.69
CA LYS A 370 18.66 -15.85 10.39
C LYS A 370 19.16 -14.86 9.33
N PHE A 371 18.83 -13.57 9.43
CA PHE A 371 19.37 -12.56 8.51
C PHE A 371 20.90 -12.45 8.56
N LEU A 372 21.53 -12.77 9.69
CA LEU A 372 22.98 -12.77 9.83
C LEU A 372 23.66 -13.76 8.85
N ASP A 373 22.94 -14.82 8.47
CA ASP A 373 23.43 -15.84 7.53
C ASP A 373 23.28 -15.42 6.06
N THR A 374 22.65 -14.27 5.78
CA THR A 374 22.29 -13.83 4.41
C THR A 374 23.20 -12.74 3.84
N VAL A 375 24.17 -12.25 4.63
CA VAL A 375 25.02 -11.09 4.33
C VAL A 375 25.96 -11.28 3.13
N ASN A 376 26.06 -12.51 2.63
CA ASN A 376 26.75 -12.85 1.38
C ASN A 376 26.08 -12.22 0.15
N THR A 377 24.81 -11.79 0.25
CA THR A 377 24.08 -11.10 -0.83
C THR A 377 23.84 -9.62 -0.51
N LEU A 378 23.67 -8.78 -1.54
CA LEU A 378 23.37 -7.36 -1.34
C LEU A 378 22.02 -7.15 -0.64
N CYS A 379 21.02 -7.99 -0.93
CA CYS A 379 19.75 -7.99 -0.23
C CYS A 379 19.90 -8.35 1.26
N GLY A 380 20.73 -9.34 1.60
CA GLY A 380 20.96 -9.72 2.99
C GLY A 380 21.81 -8.74 3.81
N ARG A 381 22.46 -7.76 3.16
CA ARG A 381 23.17 -6.66 3.83
C ARG A 381 22.26 -5.51 4.26
N ILE A 382 20.96 -5.57 3.94
CA ILE A 382 19.97 -4.56 4.32
C ILE A 382 18.79 -5.17 5.11
N PRO A 383 19.02 -6.01 6.13
CA PRO A 383 17.95 -6.72 6.84
C PRO A 383 16.90 -5.78 7.47
N GLN A 384 17.30 -4.55 7.80
CA GLN A 384 16.42 -3.52 8.35
C GLN A 384 15.20 -3.22 7.47
N VAL A 385 15.31 -3.33 6.14
CA VAL A 385 14.16 -3.03 5.26
C VAL A 385 13.08 -4.10 5.39
N PHE A 386 13.46 -5.36 5.62
CA PHE A 386 12.53 -6.47 5.78
C PHE A 386 11.90 -6.51 7.19
N LEU A 387 12.65 -6.12 8.22
CA LEU A 387 12.20 -6.19 9.61
C LEU A 387 11.26 -5.05 10.02
N LYS A 388 11.43 -3.85 9.46
CA LYS A 388 10.79 -2.62 9.94
C LYS A 388 9.25 -2.70 9.98
N GLN A 389 8.60 -3.21 8.94
CA GLN A 389 7.14 -3.32 8.91
C GLN A 389 6.61 -4.46 9.80
N ILE A 390 7.32 -5.59 9.86
CA ILE A 390 6.98 -6.69 10.77
C ILE A 390 6.96 -6.17 12.21
N GLU A 391 8.02 -5.46 12.62
CA GLU A 391 8.12 -4.86 13.95
C GLU A 391 7.00 -3.85 14.21
N LYS A 392 6.75 -2.95 13.25
CA LYS A 392 5.71 -1.91 13.36
C LYS A 392 4.32 -2.51 13.53
N THR A 393 3.96 -3.51 12.73
CA THR A 393 2.65 -4.16 12.79
C THR A 393 2.49 -4.95 14.08
N MET A 394 3.53 -5.65 14.54
CA MET A 394 3.50 -6.36 15.81
C MET A 394 3.35 -5.44 17.01
N ARG A 395 4.04 -4.30 17.04
CA ARG A 395 3.87 -3.26 18.08
C ARG A 395 2.44 -2.73 18.09
N LYS A 396 1.90 -2.38 16.93
CA LYS A 396 0.51 -1.91 16.81
C LYS A 396 -0.50 -2.97 17.30
N ALA A 397 -0.33 -4.22 16.91
CA ALA A 397 -1.20 -5.32 17.33
C ALA A 397 -1.12 -5.58 18.84
N PHE A 398 0.05 -5.40 19.45
CA PHE A 398 0.23 -5.45 20.90
C PHE A 398 -0.51 -4.30 21.59
N ASP A 399 -0.32 -3.06 21.13
CA ASP A 399 -0.94 -1.86 21.71
C ASP A 399 -2.49 -1.94 21.66
N GLU A 400 -3.06 -2.39 20.54
CA GLU A 400 -4.51 -2.55 20.41
C GLU A 400 -5.10 -3.63 21.32
N LYS A 401 -4.33 -4.68 21.65
CA LYS A 401 -4.76 -5.72 22.59
C LYS A 401 -4.69 -5.24 24.04
N VAL A 402 -3.66 -4.47 24.39
CA VAL A 402 -3.45 -3.92 25.73
C VAL A 402 -4.44 -2.80 26.05
N VAL A 403 -4.82 -1.96 25.09
CA VAL A 403 -5.78 -0.86 25.31
C VAL A 403 -7.24 -1.35 25.44
N ARG A 404 -7.54 -2.58 25.01
CA ARG A 404 -8.88 -3.19 25.10
C ARG A 404 -9.08 -4.08 26.34
N HIS A 405 -8.03 -4.31 27.13
CA HIS A 405 -8.09 -4.96 28.43
C HIS A 405 -7.68 -3.96 29.51
#